data_AF-A0A925K486-F1
#
_entry.id   AF-A0A925K486-F1
#
_cell.length_a   1.000
_cell.length_b   1.000
_cell.length_c   1.000
_cell.angle_alpha   90.00
_cell.angle_beta   90.00
_cell.angle_gamma   90.00
#
_symmetry.space_group_name_H-M   'P 1'
#
loop_
_entity.id
_entity.type
_entity.pdbx_description
1 polymer ?
#
loop_
_entity_poly.entity_id
_entity_poly.type
_entity_poly.pdbx_seq_one_letter_code
_entity_poly.pdbx_strand_id
1 'polypeptide(L)'
;MKKFVIAGMLLFVAALSACSKKSVPAKEETTSTEIKKPVVKAIKTPTPKSIVVNEAAAKKTVDGKYYYDLEGKRYWRSKKDGKYYLYYKGMFDNKDFQ
;
A
#
# COMPACT_ATOMS: atom_id res chain seq x y z
N MET A 1 46.37 11.16 -13.96
CA MET A 1 45.14 10.34 -13.76
C MET A 1 44.82 10.05 -12.28
N LYS A 2 45.79 9.67 -11.44
CA LYS A 2 45.58 9.38 -10.00
C LYS A 2 44.99 10.54 -9.17
N LYS A 3 45.33 11.80 -9.49
CA LYS A 3 44.79 13.01 -8.84
C LYS A 3 43.31 13.27 -9.15
N PHE A 4 42.81 12.84 -10.32
CA PHE A 4 41.40 12.99 -10.71
C PHE A 4 40.51 11.92 -10.06
N VAL A 5 41.06 10.73 -9.80
CA VAL A 5 40.37 9.66 -9.06
C VAL A 5 40.16 10.05 -7.59
N ILE A 6 41.16 10.68 -6.97
CA ILE A 6 41.05 11.16 -5.58
C ILE A 6 40.03 12.31 -5.46
N ALA A 7 40.02 13.23 -6.43
CA ALA A 7 39.04 14.32 -6.47
C ALA A 7 37.60 13.81 -6.67
N GLY A 8 37.40 12.80 -7.53
CA GLY A 8 36.09 12.17 -7.73
C GLY A 8 35.60 11.39 -6.51
N MET A 9 36.50 10.71 -5.80
CA MET A 9 36.16 9.97 -4.58
C MET A 9 35.77 10.90 -3.41
N LEU A 10 36.44 12.05 -3.26
CA LEU A 10 36.08 13.05 -2.24
C LEU A 10 34.73 13.71 -2.50
N LEU A 11 34.36 13.92 -3.76
CA LEU A 11 33.08 14.54 -4.15
C LEU A 11 31.90 13.58 -3.91
N PHE A 12 32.12 12.28 -4.03
CA PHE A 12 31.10 11.25 -3.78
C PHE A 12 30.80 11.05 -2.27
N VAL A 13 31.79 11.23 -1.40
CA VAL A 13 31.61 11.14 0.06
C VAL A 13 30.85 12.34 0.63
N ALA A 14 31.01 13.54 0.04
CA ALA A 14 30.28 14.73 0.48
C ALA A 14 28.77 14.67 0.18
N ALA A 15 28.37 13.96 -0.89
CA ALA A 15 26.97 13.84 -1.30
C ALA A 15 26.13 12.95 -0.38
N LEU A 16 26.74 11.98 0.32
CA LEU A 16 26.04 11.05 1.20
C LEU A 16 25.75 11.63 2.60
N SER A 17 26.42 12.72 2.97
CA SER A 17 26.27 13.38 4.29
C SER A 17 25.07 14.33 4.37
N ALA A 18 24.34 14.56 3.27
CA ALA A 18 23.28 15.55 3.19
C ALA A 18 21.88 15.07 3.60
N CYS A 19 21.70 13.79 3.95
CA CYS A 19 20.37 13.19 4.21
C CYS A 19 20.05 12.90 5.69
N SER A 20 20.70 13.57 6.65
CA SER A 20 20.46 13.30 8.09
C SER A 20 19.49 14.25 8.81
N LYS A 21 18.78 15.15 8.11
CA LYS A 21 17.73 15.98 8.74
C LYS A 21 16.33 15.41 8.51
N LYS A 22 15.93 14.46 9.35
CA LYS A 22 14.52 14.08 9.53
C LYS A 22 13.86 15.17 10.38
N SER A 23 13.26 16.17 9.74
CA SER A 23 12.38 17.13 10.41
C SER A 23 11.09 16.40 10.78
N VAL A 24 10.92 16.09 12.06
CA VAL A 24 9.60 15.71 12.59
C VAL A 24 8.89 17.04 12.87
N PRO A 25 7.78 17.37 12.17
CA PRO A 25 6.99 18.52 12.58
C PRO A 25 6.46 18.24 13.99
N ALA A 26 6.71 19.18 14.91
CA ALA A 26 6.11 19.15 16.24
C ALA A 26 4.59 19.09 16.06
N LYS A 27 3.99 18.02 16.55
CA LYS A 27 2.54 17.86 16.56
C LYS A 27 2.03 18.88 17.57
N GLU A 28 1.47 19.98 17.07
CA GLU A 28 0.74 20.95 17.88
C GLU A 28 -0.33 20.21 18.67
N GLU A 29 -0.31 20.39 19.99
CA GLU A 29 -1.33 19.91 20.90
C GLU A 29 -2.62 20.67 20.63
N THR A 30 -3.45 20.14 19.74
CA THR A 30 -4.83 20.59 19.66
C THR A 30 -5.56 20.00 20.86
N THR A 31 -5.73 20.80 21.90
CA THR A 31 -6.71 20.59 22.98
C THR A 31 -8.09 20.44 22.36
N SER A 32 -8.48 19.21 22.05
CA SER A 32 -9.84 18.87 21.66
C SER A 32 -10.61 18.55 22.93
N THR A 33 -11.43 19.49 23.36
CA THR A 33 -12.50 19.29 24.35
C THR A 33 -13.22 17.96 24.06
N GLU A 34 -13.14 17.04 25.02
CA GLU A 34 -13.72 15.70 24.95
C GLU A 34 -15.24 15.78 25.06
N ILE A 35 -15.91 16.01 23.93
CA ILE A 35 -17.33 15.63 23.80
C ILE A 35 -17.34 14.12 23.59
N LYS A 36 -17.69 13.38 24.65
CA LYS A 36 -17.90 11.92 24.62
C LYS A 36 -19.01 11.58 23.62
N LYS A 37 -18.65 11.43 22.35
CA LYS A 37 -19.51 10.81 21.35
C LYS A 37 -19.77 9.37 21.80
N PRO A 38 -21.02 8.89 21.74
CA PRO A 38 -21.31 7.50 22.07
C PRO A 38 -20.44 6.61 21.18
N VAL A 39 -19.66 5.72 21.81
CA VAL A 39 -18.87 4.72 21.12
C VAL A 39 -19.84 3.75 20.46
N VAL A 40 -20.24 4.08 19.23
CA VAL A 40 -20.96 3.17 18.37
C VAL A 40 -20.01 2.03 18.08
N LYS A 41 -20.28 0.85 18.65
CA LYS A 41 -19.54 -0.38 18.34
C LYS A 41 -19.64 -0.57 16.83
N ALA A 42 -18.50 -0.45 16.13
CA ALA A 42 -18.46 -0.65 14.69
C ALA A 42 -19.01 -2.04 14.38
N ILE A 43 -20.18 -2.08 13.75
CA ILE A 43 -20.77 -3.32 13.25
C ILE A 43 -19.81 -3.82 12.17
N LYS A 44 -19.11 -4.93 12.45
CA LYS A 44 -18.22 -5.56 11.47
C LYS A 44 -19.09 -6.10 10.35
N THR A 45 -19.10 -5.42 9.22
CA THR A 45 -19.75 -5.93 8.02
C THR A 45 -19.03 -7.21 7.57
N PRO A 46 -19.76 -8.29 7.27
CA PRO A 46 -19.15 -9.52 6.80
C PRO A 46 -18.43 -9.25 5.49
N THR A 47 -17.16 -9.66 5.41
CA THR A 47 -16.37 -9.48 4.19
C THR A 47 -16.91 -10.36 3.07
N PRO A 48 -17.25 -9.79 1.91
CA PRO A 48 -17.72 -10.56 0.77
C PRO A 48 -16.60 -11.44 0.21
N LYS A 49 -16.94 -12.70 -0.10
CA LYS A 49 -16.00 -13.67 -0.72
C LYS A 49 -15.65 -13.30 -2.15
N SER A 50 -16.58 -12.66 -2.87
CA SER A 50 -16.39 -12.18 -4.23
C SER A 50 -16.99 -10.80 -4.40
N ILE A 51 -16.33 -9.99 -5.22
CA ILE A 51 -16.75 -8.63 -5.55
C ILE A 51 -16.59 -8.39 -7.05
N VAL A 52 -17.44 -7.50 -7.56
CA VAL A 52 -17.29 -6.93 -8.89
C VAL A 52 -16.66 -5.56 -8.71
N VAL A 53 -15.50 -5.35 -9.33
CA VAL A 53 -14.75 -4.10 -9.21
C VAL A 53 -14.79 -3.38 -10.55
N ASN A 54 -14.98 -2.07 -10.51
CA ASN A 54 -14.83 -1.24 -11.71
C ASN A 54 -13.38 -1.35 -12.22
N GLU A 55 -13.20 -1.62 -13.51
CA GLU A 55 -11.87 -1.78 -14.11
C GLU A 55 -10.96 -0.57 -13.90
N ALA A 56 -11.51 0.65 -13.82
CA ALA A 56 -10.72 1.85 -13.53
C ALA A 56 -10.10 1.81 -12.12
N ALA A 57 -10.81 1.24 -11.15
CA ALA A 57 -10.28 1.04 -9.80
C ALA A 57 -9.25 -0.10 -9.73
N ALA A 58 -9.45 -1.15 -10.53
CA ALA A 58 -8.52 -2.29 -10.62
C ALA A 58 -7.20 -1.96 -11.32
N LYS A 59 -7.23 -1.10 -12.36
CA LYS A 59 -6.04 -0.65 -13.12
C LYS A 59 -5.06 0.18 -12.30
N LYS A 60 -5.37 0.50 -11.03
CA LYS A 60 -4.39 1.08 -10.10
C LYS A 60 -3.22 0.13 -9.81
N THR A 61 -3.40 -1.18 -10.02
CA THR A 61 -2.31 -2.17 -9.98
C THR A 61 -1.80 -2.41 -11.39
N VAL A 62 -0.48 -2.58 -11.53
CA VAL A 62 0.24 -2.66 -12.82
C VAL A 62 -0.38 -3.68 -13.79
N ASP A 63 -0.87 -4.81 -13.26
CA ASP A 63 -1.41 -5.90 -14.07
C ASP A 63 -2.94 -6.04 -13.97
N GLY A 64 -3.61 -5.25 -13.13
CA GLY A 64 -5.04 -5.40 -12.80
C GLY A 64 -5.43 -6.76 -12.19
N LYS A 65 -4.45 -7.65 -11.93
CA LYS A 65 -4.65 -9.02 -11.43
C LYS A 65 -5.08 -9.04 -9.97
N TYR A 66 -4.67 -8.03 -9.21
CA TYR A 66 -4.98 -7.89 -7.80
C TYR A 66 -5.73 -6.60 -7.52
N TYR A 67 -6.59 -6.63 -6.51
CA TYR A 67 -7.30 -5.48 -5.97
C TYR A 67 -7.17 -5.48 -4.44
N TYR A 68 -7.01 -4.30 -3.85
CA TYR A 68 -7.03 -4.12 -2.41
C TYR A 68 -8.25 -3.28 -2.05
N ASP A 69 -9.06 -3.76 -1.10
CA ASP A 69 -10.14 -2.95 -0.55
C ASP A 69 -9.62 -1.87 0.40
N LEU A 70 -10.54 -1.03 0.90
CA LEU A 70 -10.22 0.03 1.85
C LEU A 70 -9.73 -0.49 3.21
N GLU A 71 -10.00 -1.76 3.51
CA GLU A 71 -9.56 -2.44 4.73
C GLU A 71 -8.21 -3.18 4.54
N GLY A 72 -7.61 -3.11 3.35
CA GLY A 72 -6.34 -3.75 3.01
C GLY A 72 -6.44 -5.23 2.66
N LYS A 73 -7.63 -5.78 2.46
CA LYS A 73 -7.80 -7.17 2.03
C LYS A 73 -7.48 -7.32 0.56
N ARG A 74 -6.71 -8.34 0.24
CA ARG A 74 -6.30 -8.65 -1.13
C ARG A 74 -7.34 -9.53 -1.80
N TYR A 75 -7.77 -9.11 -2.98
CA TYR A 75 -8.58 -9.87 -3.90
C TYR A 75 -7.79 -10.20 -5.17
N TRP A 76 -8.07 -11.34 -5.77
CA TRP A 76 -7.46 -11.81 -7.01
C TRP A 76 -8.54 -11.95 -8.08
N ARG A 77 -8.31 -11.37 -9.26
CA ARG A 77 -9.16 -11.55 -10.44
C ARG A 77 -9.12 -13.00 -10.94
N SER A 78 -10.28 -13.63 -11.07
CA SER A 78 -10.43 -14.91 -11.77
C SER A 78 -10.49 -14.67 -13.29
N LYS A 79 -9.82 -15.52 -14.06
CA LYS A 79 -9.87 -15.57 -15.53
C LYS A 79 -11.17 -16.18 -16.06
N LYS A 80 -11.89 -16.95 -15.24
CA LYS A 80 -13.11 -17.67 -15.65
C LYS A 80 -14.30 -16.72 -15.82
N ASP A 81 -14.49 -15.80 -14.87
CA ASP A 81 -15.64 -14.89 -14.84
C ASP A 81 -15.24 -13.40 -14.73
N GLY A 82 -13.95 -13.10 -14.63
CA GLY A 82 -13.44 -11.74 -14.48
C GLY A 82 -13.67 -11.10 -13.12
N LYS A 83 -14.26 -11.83 -12.15
CA LYS A 83 -14.58 -11.30 -10.81
C LYS A 83 -13.39 -11.39 -9.87
N TYR A 84 -13.43 -10.60 -8.80
CA TYR A 84 -12.38 -10.56 -7.79
C TYR A 84 -12.80 -11.40 -6.59
N TYR A 85 -11.98 -12.37 -6.22
CA TYR A 85 -12.20 -13.26 -5.08
C TYR A 85 -11.22 -12.97 -3.96
N LEU A 86 -11.68 -13.06 -2.72
CA LEU A 86 -10.84 -12.85 -1.55
C LEU A 86 -9.68 -13.86 -1.57
N TYR A 87 -8.46 -13.36 -1.44
CA TYR A 87 -7.27 -14.19 -1.52
C TYR A 87 -7.27 -15.30 -0.46
N TYR A 88 -6.94 -16.52 -0.90
CA TYR A 88 -6.57 -17.64 -0.05
C TYR A 88 -5.42 -18.43 -0.69
N LYS A 89 -4.66 -19.16 0.12
CA LYS A 89 -3.40 -19.81 -0.31
C LYS A 89 -3.57 -20.75 -1.51
N GLY A 90 -4.68 -21.49 -1.60
CA GLY A 90 -4.95 -22.43 -2.68
C GLY A 90 -5.29 -21.79 -4.05
N MET A 91 -5.32 -20.46 -4.16
CA MET A 91 -5.50 -19.82 -5.47
C MET A 91 -4.31 -20.03 -6.39
N PHE A 92 -3.10 -20.22 -5.87
CA PHE A 92 -1.91 -20.45 -6.70
C PHE A 92 -1.98 -21.75 -7.51
N ASP A 93 -2.65 -22.76 -6.98
CA ASP A 93 -2.82 -24.06 -7.64
C ASP A 93 -4.07 -24.11 -8.53
N ASN A 94 -4.88 -23.04 -8.52
CA ASN A 94 -6.12 -22.96 -9.27
C ASN A 94 -5.90 -22.27 -10.62
N LYS A 95 -6.16 -23.00 -11.72
CA LYS A 95 -6.07 -22.52 -13.11
C LYS A 95 -6.91 -21.27 -13.38
N ASP A 96 -7.99 -21.07 -12.63
CA ASP A 96 -8.85 -19.89 -12.76
C ASP A 96 -8.12 -18.60 -12.31
N PHE A 97 -7.00 -18.67 -11.59
CA PHE A 97 -6.27 -17.51 -11.06
C PHE A 97 -4.84 -17.37 -11.61
N GLN A 98 -4.28 -18.40 -12.24
CA GLN A 98 -2.96 -18.39 -12.87
C GLN A 98 -2.96 -17.56 -14.14
#